data_AF-A0A8S2XU86-F1
#
_entry.id   AF-A0A8S2XU86-F1
#
_cell.length_a   1.000
_cell.length_b   1.000
_cell.length_c   1.000
_cell.angle_alpha   90.00
_cell.angle_beta   90.00
_cell.angle_gamma   90.00
#
_symmetry.space_group_name_H-M   'P 1'
#
loop_
_entity.id
_entity.type
_entity.pdbx_description
1 polymer ?
#
loop_
_entity_poly.entity_id
_entity_poly.type
_entity_poly.pdbx_seq_one_letter_code
_entity_poly.pdbx_strand_id
1 'polypeptide(L)' 'MKVKIDGTEWHRIGQLMLNVDHFYQAEILYNELLSNASSDSDRSYIYHMLGWLKDDQGQFKDAASFYEQSLA' A
#
# COMPACT_ATOMS: atom_id res chain seq x y z
N MET A 1 -5.46 -8.98 -14.69
CA MET A 1 -4.14 -8.89 -15.37
C MET A 1 -3.11 -8.81 -14.27
N LYS A 2 -2.08 -9.68 -14.23
CA LYS A 2 -1.05 -9.57 -13.19
C LYS A 2 -0.20 -8.34 -13.48
N VAL A 3 -0.11 -7.41 -12.54
CA VAL A 3 0.64 -6.15 -12.71
C VAL A 3 1.97 -6.31 -11.98
N LYS A 4 3.06 -6.06 -12.70
CA LYS A 4 4.37 -5.90 -12.07
C LYS A 4 4.37 -4.52 -11.43
N ILE A 5 4.57 -4.46 -10.12
CA ILE A 5 4.69 -3.20 -9.42
C ILE A 5 6.17 -2.86 -9.44
N ASP A 6 6.61 -2.04 -10.40
CA ASP A 6 7.76 -1.22 -10.05
C ASP A 6 7.28 -0.29 -8.93
N GLY A 7 7.99 -0.29 -7.81
CA GLY A 7 7.57 0.47 -6.63
C GLY A 7 7.55 1.98 -6.83
N THR A 8 7.73 2.49 -8.06
CA THR A 8 7.91 3.91 -8.32
C THR A 8 6.64 4.62 -8.76
N GLU A 9 5.83 4.04 -9.64
CA GLU A 9 4.66 4.76 -10.19
C GLU A 9 3.48 4.75 -9.22
N TRP A 10 3.04 3.57 -8.79
CA TRP A 10 1.90 3.43 -7.89
C TRP A 10 2.13 4.04 -6.51
N HIS A 11 3.37 3.99 -6.04
CA HIS A 11 3.77 4.63 -4.80
C HIS A 11 3.58 6.14 -4.83
N ARG A 12 3.98 6.80 -5.92
CA ARG A 12 3.83 8.26 -6.06
C ARG A 12 2.36 8.67 -6.14
N ILE A 13 1.54 7.87 -6.83
CA ILE A 13 0.09 8.09 -6.89
C ILE A 13 -0.52 7.96 -5.49
N GLY A 14 -0.18 6.89 -4.78
CA GLY A 14 -0.66 6.67 -3.43
C GLY A 14 -0.19 7.74 -2.44
N GLN A 15 1.08 8.13 -2.46
CA GLN A 15 1.62 9.26 -1.68
C GLN A 15 0.88 10.57 -1.99
N LEU A 16 0.62 10.85 -3.27
CA LEU A 16 -0.13 12.04 -3.65
C LEU A 16 -1.53 12.01 -3.03
N MET A 17 -2.21 10.85 -3.06
CA MET A 17 -3.53 10.68 -2.43
C MET A 17 -3.47 10.91 -0.92
N LEU A 18 -2.45 10.40 -0.22
CA LEU A 18 -2.26 10.65 1.21
C LEU A 18 -2.08 12.15 1.51
N ASN A 19 -1.24 12.84 0.73
CA ASN A 19 -0.95 14.27 0.89
C ASN A 19 -2.17 15.18 0.66
N VAL A 20 -3.23 14.69 -0.01
CA VAL A 20 -4.48 15.44 -0.24
C VAL A 20 -5.67 14.81 0.51
N ASP A 21 -5.39 14.02 1.55
CA ASP A 21 -6.38 13.36 2.42
C ASP A 21 -7.37 12.42 1.70
N HIS A 22 -6.99 11.92 0.51
CA HIS A 22 -7.76 10.94 -0.27
C HIS A 22 -7.48 9.50 0.20
N PHE A 23 -7.57 9.27 1.51
CA PHE A 23 -7.21 8.00 2.14
C PHE A 23 -8.05 6.82 1.63
N TYR A 24 -9.34 7.04 1.39
CA TYR A 24 -10.24 6.00 0.88
C TYR A 24 -9.83 5.54 -0.53
N GLN A 25 -9.48 6.48 -1.42
CA GLN A 25 -9.01 6.16 -2.75
C GLN A 25 -7.65 5.44 -2.73
N ALA A 26 -6.74 5.86 -1.83
CA ALA A 26 -5.47 5.19 -1.62
C ALA A 26 -5.67 3.73 -1.14
N GLU A 27 -6.62 3.51 -0.23
CA GLU A 27 -6.96 2.17 0.26
C GLU A 27 -7.51 1.26 -0.84
N ILE A 28 -8.43 1.77 -1.68
CA ILE A 28 -8.95 1.01 -2.84
C ILE A 28 -7.80 0.64 -3.78
N LEU A 29 -6.97 1.63 -4.13
CA LEU A 29 -5.84 1.43 -5.03
C LEU A 29 -4.92 0.32 -4.52
N TYR A 30 -4.44 0.43 -3.28
CA TYR A 30 -3.49 -0.53 -2.73
C TYR A 30 -4.09 -1.93 -2.60
N ASN A 31 -5.38 -2.07 -2.26
CA ASN A 31 -6.05 -3.37 -2.24
C ASN A 31 -6.19 -3.98 -3.64
N GLU A 32 -6.47 -3.17 -4.66
CA GLU A 32 -6.51 -3.65 -6.05
C GLU A 32 -5.12 -4.12 -6.53
N LEU A 33 -4.07 -3.38 -6.21
CA LEU A 33 -2.69 -3.78 -6.50
C LEU A 33 -2.33 -5.07 -5.77
N LEU A 34 -2.73 -5.22 -4.50
CA LEU A 34 -2.44 -6.42 -3.70
C LEU A 34 -3.08 -7.66 -4.33
N SER A 35 -4.33 -7.55 -4.78
CA SER A 35 -5.06 -8.62 -5.47
C SER A 35 -4.42 -9.03 -6.79
N ASN A 36 -3.75 -8.09 -7.49
CA ASN A 36 -3.10 -8.33 -8.77
C ASN A 36 -1.57 -8.53 -8.69
N ALA A 37 -1.01 -8.57 -7.48
CA ALA A 37 0.43 -8.68 -7.24
C ALA A 37 1.02 -9.95 -7.86
N SER A 38 2.11 -9.80 -8.61
CA SER A 38 2.70 -10.89 -9.38
C SER A 38 3.76 -11.70 -8.62
N SER A 39 4.31 -11.11 -7.55
CA SER A 39 5.41 -11.67 -6.75
C SER A 39 5.25 -11.36 -5.25
N ASP A 40 5.99 -12.08 -4.41
CA ASP A 40 6.07 -11.76 -2.97
C ASP A 40 6.70 -10.39 -2.74
N SER A 41 7.66 -9.99 -3.57
CA SER A 41 8.25 -8.66 -3.49
C SER A 41 7.22 -7.55 -3.79
N ASP A 42 6.33 -7.76 -4.76
CA ASP A 42 5.23 -6.81 -5.02
C ASP A 42 4.30 -6.73 -3.80
N ARG A 43 3.91 -7.89 -3.23
CA ARG A 43 3.05 -7.96 -2.04
C ARG A 43 3.67 -7.24 -0.84
N SER A 44 4.93 -7.54 -0.54
CA SER A 44 5.70 -6.90 0.52
C SER A 44 5.70 -5.38 0.37
N TYR A 45 5.95 -4.89 -0.85
CA TYR A 45 5.91 -3.46 -1.13
C TYR A 45 4.52 -2.84 -0.92
N ILE A 46 3.47 -3.52 -1.36
CA ILE A 46 2.09 -3.03 -1.19
C ILE A 46 1.67 -3.05 0.28
N TYR A 47 2.07 -4.07 1.05
CA TYR A 47 1.83 -4.09 2.49
C TYR A 47 2.52 -2.93 3.21
N HIS A 48 3.74 -2.56 2.81
CA HIS A 48 4.37 -1.36 3.34
C HIS A 48 3.55 -0.09 3.04
N MET A 49 2.99 0.04 1.83
CA MET A 49 2.14 1.18 1.48
C MET A 49 0.82 1.22 2.27
N LEU A 50 0.20 0.06 2.51
CA LEU A 50 -0.99 -0.05 3.37
C LEU A 50 -0.67 0.29 4.82
N GLY A 51 0.51 -0.12 5.32
CA GLY A 51 0.98 0.25 6.65
C GLY A 51 1.11 1.75 6.80
N TRP A 52 1.73 2.41 5.82
CA TRP A 52 1.87 3.87 5.81
C TRP A 52 0.53 4.59 5.73
N LEU A 53 -0.38 4.15 4.87
CA LEU A 53 -1.74 4.68 4.82
C LEU A 53 -2.42 4.65 6.20
N LYS A 54 -2.32 3.53 6.92
CA LYS A 54 -2.92 3.39 8.25
C LYS A 54 -2.23 4.25 9.30
N ASP A 55 -0.93 4.45 9.18
CA ASP A 55 -0.15 5.35 10.04
C ASP A 55 -0.61 6.80 9.89
N ASP A 56 -0.75 7.28 8.65
CA ASP A 56 -1.29 8.63 8.34
C ASP A 56 -2.74 8.81 8.85
N GLN A 57 -3.54 7.74 8.87
CA GLN A 57 -4.89 7.73 9.45
C GLN A 57 -4.91 7.65 10.99
N GLY A 58 -3.75 7.51 11.65
CA GLY A 58 -3.65 7.29 13.10
C GLY A 58 -4.08 5.90 13.58
N GLN A 59 -4.22 4.94 12.66
CA GLN A 59 -4.64 3.56 12.92
C GLN A 59 -3.43 2.65 13.19
N PHE A 60 -2.66 2.97 14.24
CA PHE A 60 -1.33 2.38 14.47
C PHE A 60 -1.29 0.85 14.61
N LYS A 61 -2.35 0.23 15.14
CA LYS A 61 -2.42 -1.24 15.25
C LYS A 61 -2.50 -1.90 13.88
N ASP A 62 -3.31 -1.32 12.99
CA ASP A 62 -3.46 -1.83 11.62
C ASP A 62 -2.19 -1.53 10.82
N ALA A 63 -1.59 -0.36 11.03
CA ALA A 63 -0.30 0.01 10.44
C ALA A 63 0.79 -1.02 10.78
N ALA A 64 0.95 -1.37 12.07
CA ALA A 64 1.93 -2.35 12.52
C ALA A 64 1.70 -3.73 11.87
N SER A 65 0.45 -4.19 11.82
CA SER A 65 0.09 -5.48 11.17
C SER A 65 0.50 -5.51 9.69
N PHE A 66 0.30 -4.41 8.96
CA PHE A 66 0.72 -4.32 7.56
C PHE A 66 2.23 -4.20 7.41
N TYR A 67 2.91 -3.46 8.28
CA TYR A 67 4.38 -3.42 8.26
C TYR A 67 5.00 -4.79 8.56
N GLU A 68 4.43 -5.58 9.47
CA GLU A 68 4.87 -6.97 9.71
C GLU A 68 4.70 -7.85 8.48
N GLN A 69 3.56 -7.75 7.78
CA GLN A 69 3.33 -8.45 6.52
C GLN A 69 4.29 -8.02 5.41
N SER A 70 4.79 -6.78 5.46
CA SER A 70 5.78 -6.30 4.49
C SER A 70 7.17 -6.93 4.67
N LEU A 71 7.47 -7.51 5.84
CA LEU A 71 8.76 -8.11 6.16
C LEU A 71 8.79 -9.65 5.98
N ALA A 72 7.63 -10.26 5.79
CA ALA A 72 7.46 -11.70 5.60
C ALA A 72 7.73 -12.13 4.15
#